data_AF-A0A9D4HU67-F1
#
_entry.id   AF-A0A9D4HU67-F1
#
_cell.length_a   1.000
_cell.length_b   1.000
_cell.length_c   1.000
_cell.angle_alpha   90.00
_cell.angle_beta   90.00
_cell.angle_gamma   90.00
#
_symmetry.space_group_name_H-M   'P 1'
#
loop_
_entity.id
_entity.type
_entity.pdbx_description
1 polymer ?
#
loop_
_entity_poly.entity_id
_entity_poly.type
_entity_poly.pdbx_seq_one_letter_code
_entity_poly.pdbx_strand_id
1 'polypeptide(L)'
;MAKVNIVNVVVLDNPSPFLNPFQFEITFEALDNLSEDLEWKIIYVGAAESEEYDQTLETILVGPVPSGRHKFVFQAGPPETTKIPVQDAVGVTVVLLTCSYRAKEFIRVGYYVNNEYDDPEMKENPPSSPHYDKLMRNILATNPRVTRFKIDWDDTVSEIPAENGENVPPATNLESESNQMNMLGSRCLEETKLAHNVNSHGMDIDETSISMS
;
A
#
# COMPACT_ATOMS: atom_id res chain seq x y z
N MET A 1 12.71 -15.13 -3.95
CA MET A 1 11.61 -16.11 -3.68
C MET A 1 10.70 -15.48 -2.64
N ALA A 2 9.38 -15.75 -2.65
CA ALA A 2 8.51 -15.18 -1.61
C ALA A 2 8.88 -15.78 -0.24
N LYS A 3 9.18 -14.94 0.76
CA LYS A 3 9.53 -15.41 2.12
C LYS A 3 8.32 -15.78 2.95
N VAL A 4 7.12 -15.36 2.55
CA VAL A 4 5.86 -15.69 3.23
C VAL A 4 4.94 -16.42 2.27
N ASN A 5 4.32 -17.48 2.77
CA ASN A 5 3.28 -18.22 2.06
C ASN A 5 2.03 -18.36 2.92
N ILE A 6 0.87 -17.98 2.37
CA ILE A 6 -0.43 -18.28 3.01
C ILE A 6 -0.71 -19.77 2.83
N VAL A 7 -0.90 -20.47 3.94
CA VAL A 7 -1.18 -21.92 3.97
C VAL A 7 -2.69 -22.17 3.93
N ASN A 8 -3.45 -21.42 4.72
CA ASN A 8 -4.90 -21.55 4.77
C ASN A 8 -5.56 -20.26 5.27
N VAL A 9 -6.80 -20.01 4.81
CA VAL A 9 -7.67 -18.97 5.33
C VAL A 9 -9.04 -19.60 5.53
N VAL A 10 -9.50 -19.64 6.79
CA VAL A 10 -10.82 -20.16 7.15
C VAL A 10 -11.73 -18.99 7.44
N VAL A 11 -12.85 -18.90 6.72
CA VAL A 11 -13.90 -17.93 7.01
C VAL A 11 -14.73 -18.46 8.18
N LEU A 12 -14.81 -17.68 9.26
CA LEU A 12 -15.60 -18.00 10.45
C LEU A 12 -16.92 -17.21 10.42
N ASP A 13 -17.91 -17.65 11.22
CA ASP A 13 -19.22 -16.98 11.36
C ASP A 13 -19.90 -16.67 10.00
N ASN A 14 -20.11 -17.70 9.18
CA ASN A 14 -20.64 -17.57 7.82
C ASN A 14 -21.67 -18.66 7.49
N PRO A 15 -22.86 -18.31 6.94
CA PRO A 15 -23.37 -16.95 6.71
C PRO A 15 -23.71 -16.22 8.03
N SER A 16 -23.72 -14.89 8.01
CA SER A 16 -24.01 -14.05 9.19
C SER A 16 -24.76 -12.77 8.81
N PRO A 17 -25.41 -12.07 9.75
CA PRO A 17 -25.97 -10.75 9.51
C PRO A 17 -24.94 -9.78 8.91
N PHE A 18 -25.36 -8.89 8.02
CA PHE A 18 -24.46 -7.96 7.33
C PHE A 18 -23.62 -7.10 8.29
N LEU A 19 -24.23 -6.68 9.40
CA LEU A 19 -23.59 -5.85 10.42
C LEU A 19 -22.70 -6.64 11.39
N ASN A 20 -22.61 -7.98 11.26
CA ASN A 20 -21.65 -8.75 12.04
C ASN A 20 -20.21 -8.51 11.55
N PRO A 21 -19.24 -8.57 12.47
CA PRO A 21 -17.82 -8.53 12.12
C PRO A 21 -17.44 -9.59 11.09
N PHE A 22 -16.47 -9.28 10.23
CA PHE A 22 -15.75 -10.28 9.46
C PHE A 22 -14.78 -11.02 10.36
N GLN A 23 -14.61 -12.33 10.14
CA GLN A 23 -13.72 -13.16 10.95
C GLN A 23 -13.00 -14.18 10.06
N PHE A 24 -11.68 -14.08 10.02
CA PHE A 24 -10.82 -14.98 9.25
C PHE A 24 -9.76 -15.62 10.14
N GLU A 25 -9.70 -16.95 10.21
CA GLU A 25 -8.54 -17.64 10.78
C GLU A 25 -7.48 -17.80 9.70
N ILE A 26 -6.39 -17.05 9.81
CA ILE A 26 -5.30 -17.04 8.83
C ILE A 26 -4.17 -17.91 9.36
N THR A 27 -3.73 -18.86 8.53
CA THR A 27 -2.53 -19.65 8.75
C THR A 27 -1.51 -19.36 7.66
N PHE A 28 -0.33 -18.90 8.02
CA PHE A 28 0.75 -18.63 7.08
C PHE A 28 2.08 -19.22 7.56
N GLU A 29 3.02 -19.36 6.64
CA GLU A 29 4.36 -19.87 6.88
C GLU A 29 5.37 -18.80 6.44
N ALA A 30 6.24 -18.41 7.36
CA ALA A 30 7.42 -17.60 7.07
C ALA A 30 8.61 -18.55 6.87
N LEU A 31 9.19 -18.54 5.67
CA LEU A 31 10.34 -19.38 5.31
C LEU A 31 11.64 -18.90 5.97
N ASP A 32 11.74 -17.59 6.20
CA ASP A 32 12.86 -16.93 6.86
C ASP A 32 12.34 -15.96 7.94
N ASN A 33 13.23 -15.51 8.82
CA ASN A 33 12.92 -14.43 9.76
C ASN A 33 12.70 -13.11 9.00
N LEU A 34 11.59 -12.44 9.27
CA LEU A 34 11.32 -11.10 8.78
C LEU A 34 11.71 -10.07 9.84
N SER A 35 12.47 -9.06 9.42
CA SER A 35 12.94 -7.98 10.29
C SER A 35 11.86 -6.92 10.56
N GLU A 36 10.91 -6.78 9.65
CA GLU A 36 9.81 -5.81 9.73
C GLU A 36 8.45 -6.51 9.81
N ASP A 37 7.42 -5.71 10.09
CA ASP A 37 6.07 -6.19 10.26
C ASP A 37 5.41 -6.50 8.92
N LEU A 38 4.59 -7.55 8.92
CA LEU A 38 3.60 -7.77 7.88
C LEU A 38 2.38 -6.90 8.17
N GLU A 39 1.98 -6.09 7.19
CA GLU A 39 0.73 -5.35 7.25
C GLU A 39 -0.38 -6.19 6.62
N TRP A 40 -1.42 -6.49 7.38
CA TRP A 40 -2.61 -7.19 6.90
C TRP A 40 -3.79 -6.25 6.89
N LYS A 41 -4.59 -6.28 5.81
CA LYS A 41 -5.80 -5.48 5.68
C LYS A 41 -6.99 -6.34 5.27
N ILE A 42 -8.15 -6.02 5.84
CA ILE A 42 -9.46 -6.46 5.33
C ILE A 42 -10.06 -5.28 4.58
N ILE A 43 -10.37 -5.46 3.30
CA ILE A 43 -10.93 -4.42 2.44
C ILE A 43 -12.26 -4.93 1.88
N TYR A 44 -13.31 -4.14 2.05
CA TYR A 44 -14.63 -4.40 1.46
C TYR A 44 -14.80 -3.59 0.20
N VAL A 45 -15.17 -4.24 -0.91
CA VAL A 45 -15.44 -3.56 -2.18
C VAL A 45 -16.85 -2.98 -2.13
N GLY A 46 -16.96 -1.65 -2.10
CA GLY A 46 -18.25 -0.98 -2.00
C GLY A 46 -19.03 -0.97 -3.31
N ALA A 47 -18.33 -0.91 -4.45
CA ALA A 47 -18.91 -0.96 -5.78
C ALA A 47 -17.95 -1.65 -6.75
N ALA A 48 -18.46 -2.52 -7.62
CA ALA A 48 -17.60 -3.26 -8.56
C ALA A 48 -16.97 -2.36 -9.64
N GLU A 49 -17.57 -1.21 -9.90
CA GLU A 49 -17.17 -0.29 -10.98
C GLU A 49 -16.15 0.76 -10.54
N SER A 50 -15.94 0.95 -9.22
CA SER A 50 -15.06 2.00 -8.70
C SER A 50 -14.43 1.61 -7.35
N GLU A 51 -13.10 1.69 -7.30
CA GLU A 51 -12.31 1.50 -6.09
C GLU A 51 -12.49 2.66 -5.07
N GLU A 52 -13.13 3.78 -5.45
CA GLU A 52 -13.38 4.91 -4.54
C GLU A 52 -14.32 4.55 -3.38
N TYR A 53 -15.12 3.49 -3.56
CA TYR A 53 -16.03 2.98 -2.53
C TYR A 53 -15.41 1.85 -1.70
N ASP A 54 -14.15 1.48 -1.96
CA ASP A 54 -13.47 0.45 -1.18
C ASP A 54 -13.21 0.95 0.24
N GLN A 55 -13.56 0.10 1.20
CA GLN A 55 -13.44 0.42 2.61
C GLN A 55 -12.43 -0.50 3.26
N THR A 56 -11.34 0.06 3.77
CA THR A 56 -10.44 -0.68 4.65
C THR A 56 -11.11 -0.83 6.01
N LEU A 57 -11.56 -2.05 6.31
CA LEU A 57 -12.30 -2.35 7.54
C LEU A 57 -11.39 -2.47 8.76
N GLU A 58 -10.20 -3.03 8.56
CA GLU A 58 -9.20 -3.15 9.61
C GLU A 58 -7.80 -3.26 9.02
N THR A 59 -6.81 -2.76 9.76
CA THR A 59 -5.38 -2.92 9.46
C THR A 59 -4.64 -3.38 10.71
N ILE A 60 -3.89 -4.47 10.59
CA ILE A 60 -3.02 -4.95 11.68
C ILE A 60 -1.58 -5.10 11.19
N LEU A 61 -0.66 -4.90 12.13
CA LEU A 61 0.76 -5.18 11.95
C LEU A 61 1.12 -6.45 12.72
N VAL A 62 1.80 -7.38 12.05
CA VAL A 62 2.25 -8.64 12.63
C VAL A 62 3.76 -8.71 12.46
N GLY A 63 4.50 -8.46 13.55
CA GLY A 63 5.94 -8.65 13.58
C GLY A 63 6.60 -8.31 14.92
N PRO A 64 7.92 -8.54 15.05
CA PRO A 64 8.77 -9.22 14.06
C PRO A 64 8.39 -10.69 13.89
N VAL A 65 8.48 -11.22 12.66
CA VAL A 65 7.96 -12.56 12.33
C VAL A 65 9.09 -13.58 12.23
N PRO A 66 9.26 -14.49 13.19
CA PRO A 66 10.26 -15.54 13.09
C PRO A 66 9.88 -16.58 12.02
N SER A 67 10.87 -17.28 11.48
CA SER A 67 10.63 -18.40 10.56
C SER A 67 9.77 -19.47 11.22
N GLY A 68 8.82 -20.03 10.48
CA GLY A 68 7.92 -21.07 10.94
C GLY A 68 6.47 -20.81 10.55
N ARG A 69 5.58 -21.61 11.13
CA ARG A 69 4.14 -21.55 10.85
C ARG A 69 3.41 -20.77 11.94
N HIS A 70 2.61 -19.81 11.50
CA HIS A 70 1.87 -18.88 12.34
C HIS A 70 0.37 -18.99 12.07
N LYS A 71 -0.43 -18.75 13.10
CA LYS A 71 -1.88 -18.76 13.01
C LYS A 71 -2.48 -17.71 13.92
N PHE A 72 -3.42 -16.94 13.40
CA PHE A 72 -4.15 -15.95 14.18
C PHE A 72 -5.57 -15.75 13.62
N VAL A 73 -6.45 -15.16 14.43
CA VAL A 73 -7.79 -14.75 13.99
C VAL A 73 -7.75 -13.27 13.69
N PHE A 74 -8.10 -12.90 12.45
CA PHE A 74 -8.22 -11.53 12.00
C PHE A 74 -9.70 -11.15 11.97
N GLN A 75 -10.10 -10.17 12.79
CA GLN A 75 -11.48 -9.69 12.86
C GLN A 75 -11.54 -8.22 12.46
N ALA A 76 -12.62 -7.83 11.79
CA ALA A 76 -12.91 -6.44 11.43
C ALA A 76 -14.39 -6.15 11.58
N GLY A 77 -14.76 -4.91 11.91
CA GLY A 77 -16.16 -4.47 11.91
C GLY A 77 -16.82 -4.57 10.52
N PRO A 78 -18.13 -4.38 10.43
CA PRO A 78 -18.81 -4.28 9.13
C PRO A 78 -18.40 -2.99 8.38
N PRO A 79 -18.59 -2.92 7.05
CA PRO A 79 -18.40 -1.68 6.30
C PRO A 79 -19.40 -0.60 6.74
N GLU A 80 -19.02 0.66 6.54
CA GLU A 80 -19.92 1.80 6.71
C GLU A 80 -20.97 1.80 5.60
N THR A 81 -22.23 1.65 5.98
CA THR A 81 -23.36 1.52 5.06
C THR A 81 -23.61 2.78 4.23
N THR A 82 -23.30 3.96 4.78
CA THR A 82 -23.50 5.25 4.09
C THR A 82 -22.55 5.47 2.92
N LYS A 83 -21.44 4.72 2.87
CA LYS A 83 -20.45 4.77 1.79
C LYS A 83 -20.72 3.73 0.71
N ILE A 84 -21.71 2.86 0.87
CA ILE A 84 -22.06 1.84 -0.12
C ILE A 84 -23.15 2.43 -1.02
N PRO A 85 -22.95 2.46 -2.34
CA PRO A 85 -24.00 2.88 -3.25
C PRO A 85 -25.23 1.96 -3.14
N VAL A 86 -26.43 2.55 -3.20
CA VAL A 86 -27.68 1.83 -2.95
C VAL A 86 -27.87 0.63 -3.89
N GLN A 87 -27.49 0.79 -5.16
CA GLN A 87 -27.60 -0.28 -6.15
C GLN A 87 -26.66 -1.47 -5.90
N ASP A 88 -25.57 -1.26 -5.16
CA ASP A 88 -24.53 -2.27 -4.89
C ASP A 88 -24.68 -2.91 -3.50
N ALA A 89 -25.61 -2.41 -2.68
CA ALA A 89 -25.83 -2.90 -1.32
C ALA A 89 -26.33 -4.36 -1.27
N VAL A 90 -27.18 -4.74 -2.23
CA VAL A 90 -27.78 -6.09 -2.33
C VAL A 90 -27.23 -6.79 -3.58
N GLY A 91 -26.85 -8.05 -3.43
CA GLY A 91 -26.24 -8.84 -4.49
C GLY A 91 -24.80 -9.21 -4.18
N VAL A 92 -24.02 -9.43 -5.24
CA VAL A 92 -22.66 -9.96 -5.13
C VAL A 92 -21.64 -8.83 -5.12
N THR A 93 -20.76 -8.84 -4.13
CA THR A 93 -19.57 -8.01 -4.05
C THR A 93 -18.35 -8.85 -3.63
N VAL A 94 -17.24 -8.22 -3.25
CA VAL A 94 -15.98 -8.87 -2.89
C VAL A 94 -15.44 -8.33 -1.57
N VAL A 95 -14.86 -9.21 -0.76
CA VAL A 95 -13.98 -8.84 0.35
C VAL A 95 -12.57 -9.33 0.04
N LEU A 96 -11.58 -8.47 0.27
CA LEU A 96 -10.17 -8.72 0.00
C LEU A 96 -9.39 -8.79 1.31
N LEU A 97 -8.55 -9.80 1.44
CA LEU A 97 -7.48 -9.87 2.42
C LEU A 97 -6.17 -9.57 1.70
N THR A 98 -5.53 -8.47 2.05
CA THR A 98 -4.20 -8.14 1.51
C THR A 98 -3.14 -8.33 2.59
N CYS A 99 -1.95 -8.72 2.15
CA CYS A 99 -0.77 -8.71 3.00
C CYS A 99 0.39 -8.04 2.26
N SER A 100 1.00 -7.10 2.96
CA SER A 100 2.11 -6.28 2.49
C SER A 100 3.31 -6.45 3.41
N TYR A 101 4.49 -6.38 2.83
CA TYR A 101 5.75 -6.26 3.55
C TYR A 101 6.48 -5.04 3.02
N ARG A 102 6.92 -4.12 3.89
CA ARG A 102 7.58 -2.87 3.49
C ARG A 102 6.74 -2.03 2.52
N ALA A 103 5.44 -1.90 2.81
CA ALA A 103 4.45 -1.23 1.95
C ALA A 103 4.29 -1.81 0.53
N LYS A 104 4.90 -2.98 0.23
CA LYS A 104 4.72 -3.70 -1.03
C LYS A 104 3.77 -4.87 -0.80
N GLU A 105 2.58 -4.80 -1.42
CA GLU A 105 1.63 -5.91 -1.42
C GLU A 105 2.22 -7.11 -2.18
N PHE A 106 2.24 -8.28 -1.55
CA PHE A 106 2.74 -9.51 -2.20
C PHE A 106 1.66 -10.58 -2.37
N ILE A 107 0.55 -10.47 -1.64
CA ILE A 107 -0.57 -11.40 -1.78
C ILE A 107 -1.91 -10.72 -1.49
N ARG A 108 -2.90 -11.13 -2.28
CA ARG A 108 -4.30 -10.74 -2.15
C ARG A 108 -5.17 -11.97 -2.25
N VAL A 109 -6.06 -12.16 -1.29
CA VAL A 109 -7.05 -13.24 -1.27
C VAL A 109 -8.43 -12.60 -1.30
N GLY A 110 -9.13 -12.72 -2.43
CA GLY A 110 -10.48 -12.22 -2.62
C GLY A 110 -11.53 -13.31 -2.43
N TYR A 111 -12.61 -12.98 -1.73
CA TYR A 111 -13.81 -13.81 -1.62
C TYR A 111 -15.01 -13.07 -2.19
N TYR A 112 -15.83 -13.77 -2.96
CA TYR A 112 -17.16 -13.26 -3.29
C TYR A 112 -18.03 -13.25 -2.04
N VAL A 113 -18.81 -12.19 -1.90
CA VAL A 113 -19.74 -11.98 -0.80
C VAL A 113 -21.10 -11.75 -1.43
N ASN A 114 -22.08 -12.57 -1.08
CA ASN A 114 -23.47 -12.36 -1.48
C ASN A 114 -24.25 -11.77 -0.32
N ASN A 115 -24.79 -10.57 -0.50
CA ASN A 115 -25.70 -9.92 0.44
C ASN A 115 -27.14 -10.12 -0.06
N GLU A 116 -27.97 -10.79 0.72
CA GLU A 116 -29.38 -11.00 0.39
C GLU A 116 -30.27 -10.78 1.61
N TYR A 117 -31.51 -10.34 1.40
CA TYR A 117 -32.50 -10.33 2.47
C TYR A 117 -32.84 -11.76 2.88
N ASP A 118 -33.14 -12.02 4.16
CA ASP A 118 -33.65 -13.34 4.54
C ASP A 118 -35.17 -13.47 4.23
N ASP A 119 -35.89 -12.35 4.30
CA ASP A 119 -37.34 -12.27 4.09
C ASP A 119 -37.73 -12.47 2.61
N PRO A 120 -38.57 -13.48 2.27
CA PRO A 120 -39.03 -13.74 0.91
C PRO A 120 -39.73 -12.56 0.25
N GLU A 121 -40.50 -11.76 1.00
CA GLU A 121 -41.22 -10.61 0.45
C GLU A 121 -40.24 -9.52 -0.02
N MET A 122 -39.17 -9.29 0.76
CA MET A 122 -38.11 -8.34 0.40
C MET A 122 -37.20 -8.86 -0.71
N LYS A 123 -37.09 -10.19 -0.90
CA LYS A 123 -36.39 -10.76 -2.06
C LYS A 123 -37.16 -10.51 -3.35
N GLU A 124 -38.48 -10.68 -3.33
CA GLU A 124 -39.32 -10.50 -4.52
C GLU A 124 -39.56 -9.00 -4.82
N ASN A 125 -39.73 -8.19 -3.78
CA ASN A 125 -39.96 -6.75 -3.86
C ASN A 125 -38.93 -5.99 -3.01
N PRO A 126 -37.69 -5.81 -3.50
CA PRO A 126 -36.66 -5.13 -2.74
C PRO A 126 -37.05 -3.67 -2.46
N PRO A 127 -36.82 -3.18 -1.23
CA PRO A 127 -37.09 -1.78 -0.89
C PRO A 127 -36.17 -0.85 -1.68
N SER A 128 -36.63 0.38 -1.91
CA SER A 128 -35.84 1.41 -2.62
C SER A 128 -34.60 1.87 -1.84
N SER A 129 -34.63 1.75 -0.52
CA SER A 129 -33.48 2.00 0.36
C SER A 129 -33.09 0.70 1.05
N PRO A 130 -31.80 0.32 1.09
CA PRO A 130 -31.38 -0.95 1.66
C PRO A 130 -31.55 -0.98 3.18
N HIS A 131 -32.14 -2.07 3.68
CA HIS A 131 -32.27 -2.33 5.12
C HIS A 131 -31.18 -3.28 5.59
N TYR A 132 -30.00 -2.74 5.92
CA TYR A 132 -28.80 -3.51 6.27
C TYR A 132 -28.97 -4.39 7.52
N ASP A 133 -29.88 -4.04 8.42
CA ASP A 133 -30.28 -4.84 9.58
C ASP A 133 -30.96 -6.16 9.22
N LYS A 134 -31.53 -6.25 8.01
CA LYS A 134 -32.22 -7.43 7.48
C LYS A 134 -31.42 -8.17 6.41
N LEU A 135 -30.22 -7.68 6.08
CA LEU A 135 -29.34 -8.34 5.13
C LEU A 135 -28.52 -9.44 5.80
N MET A 136 -28.47 -10.58 5.13
CA MET A 136 -27.57 -11.69 5.44
C MET A 136 -26.42 -11.67 4.44
N ARG A 137 -25.21 -11.78 4.98
CA ARG A 137 -23.96 -11.84 4.25
C ARG A 137 -23.49 -13.28 4.18
N ASN A 138 -23.27 -13.79 2.97
CA ASN A 138 -22.69 -15.09 2.72
C ASN A 138 -21.40 -14.96 1.90
N ILE A 139 -20.28 -15.28 2.51
CA ILE A 139 -18.95 -15.30 1.91
C ILE A 139 -18.74 -16.67 1.25
N LEU A 140 -18.44 -16.69 -0.05
CA LEU A 140 -18.15 -17.91 -0.80
C LEU A 140 -16.75 -18.44 -0.47
N ALA A 141 -16.61 -19.04 0.71
CA ALA A 141 -15.33 -19.50 1.26
C ALA A 141 -14.67 -20.63 0.43
N THR A 142 -15.44 -21.35 -0.39
CA THR A 142 -14.97 -22.52 -1.15
C THR A 142 -14.18 -22.16 -2.41
N ASN A 143 -14.29 -20.93 -2.91
CA ASN A 143 -13.65 -20.53 -4.16
C ASN A 143 -12.91 -19.18 -4.04
N PRO A 144 -11.88 -19.10 -3.19
CA PRO A 144 -11.07 -17.89 -3.06
C PRO A 144 -10.30 -17.59 -4.34
N ARG A 145 -10.14 -16.31 -4.65
CA ARG A 145 -9.28 -15.81 -5.71
C ARG A 145 -7.97 -15.33 -5.11
N VAL A 146 -6.87 -16.03 -5.41
CA VAL A 146 -5.55 -15.69 -4.88
C VAL A 146 -4.70 -15.06 -5.98
N THR A 147 -4.29 -13.82 -5.76
CA THR A 147 -3.35 -13.09 -6.61
C THR A 147 -2.04 -12.91 -5.85
N ARG A 148 -0.91 -13.17 -6.51
CA ARG A 148 0.42 -13.05 -5.91
C ARG A 148 1.26 -12.06 -6.71
N PHE A 149 1.95 -11.18 -6.01
CA PHE A 149 2.84 -10.19 -6.59
C PHE A 149 4.28 -10.49 -6.17
N LYS A 150 5.22 -10.24 -7.08
CA LYS A 150 6.65 -10.36 -6.75
C LYS A 150 7.10 -9.06 -6.10
N ILE A 151 7.77 -9.18 -4.96
CA ILE A 151 8.34 -8.04 -4.23
C ILE A 151 9.80 -8.35 -3.87
N ASP A 152 10.54 -7.29 -3.55
CA ASP A 152 11.88 -7.37 -2.96
C ASP A 152 11.74 -7.53 -1.44
N TRP A 153 12.33 -8.59 -0.90
CA TRP A 153 12.19 -8.98 0.52
C TRP A 153 13.39 -8.56 1.38
N ASP A 154 14.51 -8.24 0.75
CA ASP A 154 15.74 -7.84 1.39
C ASP A 154 15.99 -6.36 1.14
N ASP A 155 16.77 -5.72 2.03
CA ASP A 155 17.33 -4.42 1.77
C ASP A 155 18.40 -4.59 0.69
N THR A 156 17.99 -4.53 -0.58
CA THR A 156 18.95 -4.27 -1.63
C THR A 156 19.49 -2.87 -1.40
N VAL A 157 20.60 -2.77 -0.67
CA VAL A 157 21.49 -1.61 -0.69
C VAL A 157 21.95 -1.47 -2.14
N SER A 158 21.14 -0.80 -2.94
CA SER A 158 21.43 -0.49 -4.34
C SER A 158 22.17 0.84 -4.38
N GLU A 159 23.24 0.94 -3.62
CA GLU A 159 24.19 2.05 -3.69
C GLU A 159 25.57 1.49 -4.03
N ILE A 160 25.72 1.10 -5.29
CA ILE A 160 26.99 1.28 -5.98
C ILE A 160 26.64 1.97 -7.30
N PRO A 161 26.80 3.29 -7.43
CA PRO A 161 27.00 3.86 -8.75
C PRO A 161 28.30 3.22 -9.27
N ALA A 162 28.19 2.35 -10.27
CA ALA A 162 29.35 1.91 -11.02
C ALA A 162 29.92 3.13 -11.74
N GLU A 163 30.87 3.82 -11.09
CA GLU A 163 31.71 4.81 -11.75
C GLU A 163 32.49 4.13 -12.88
N ASN A 164 32.21 4.61 -14.10
CA ASN A 164 33.15 4.84 -15.19
C ASN A 164 34.13 3.71 -15.52
N GLY A 165 33.73 2.90 -16.51
CA GLY A 165 34.71 2.31 -17.41
C GLY A 165 35.33 3.40 -18.28
N GLU A 166 36.62 3.70 -18.08
CA GLU A 166 37.43 4.39 -19.07
C GLU A 166 38.89 3.91 -19.04
N ASN A 167 39.22 3.13 -20.08
CA ASN A 167 40.48 3.04 -20.82
C ASN A 167 41.83 3.19 -20.08
N VAL A 168 42.55 2.06 -19.99
CA VAL A 168 44.01 2.01 -19.84
C VAL A 168 44.67 2.10 -21.23
N PRO A 169 45.53 3.09 -21.53
CA PRO A 169 46.38 3.04 -22.73
C PRO A 169 47.68 2.26 -22.47
N PRO A 170 48.30 1.67 -23.51
CA PRO A 170 49.44 0.76 -23.34
C PRO A 170 50.74 1.51 -23.03
N ALA A 171 51.58 0.88 -22.21
CA ALA A 171 52.91 1.39 -21.86
C ALA A 171 53.86 1.33 -23.07
N THR A 172 54.44 2.47 -23.44
CA THR A 172 55.62 2.56 -24.31
C THR A 172 56.85 2.88 -23.47
N ASN A 173 57.85 1.99 -23.56
CA ASN A 173 59.22 2.19 -23.07
C ASN A 173 59.90 3.35 -23.81
N LEU A 174 60.47 4.30 -23.08
CA LEU A 174 61.68 5.05 -23.46
C LEU A 174 62.44 5.45 -22.19
N GLU A 175 63.72 5.09 -22.15
CA GLU A 175 64.69 5.36 -21.09
C GLU A 175 65.20 6.81 -21.12
N SER A 176 65.61 7.31 -19.92
CA SER A 176 66.68 8.30 -19.66
C SER A 176 66.43 9.77 -20.15
N GLU A 177 66.73 10.87 -19.45
CA GLU A 177 67.74 11.22 -18.44
C GLU A 177 67.27 12.35 -17.50
N SER A 178 67.98 12.45 -16.38
CA SER A 178 68.02 13.47 -15.33
C SER A 178 68.51 14.87 -15.77
N ASN A 179 67.87 15.96 -15.28
CA ASN A 179 68.49 17.03 -14.46
C ASN A 179 67.63 18.30 -14.27
N GLN A 180 67.63 18.76 -13.01
CA GLN A 180 67.72 20.14 -12.48
C GLN A 180 66.58 21.20 -12.59
N MET A 181 66.39 21.82 -11.42
CA MET A 181 65.75 23.10 -11.04
C MET A 181 65.81 24.23 -12.07
N ASN A 182 64.79 25.11 -12.14
CA ASN A 182 64.69 26.36 -11.36
C ASN A 182 63.49 27.25 -11.76
N MET A 183 62.78 27.77 -10.76
CA MET A 183 62.20 29.11 -10.53
C MET A 183 61.77 30.08 -11.68
N LEU A 184 60.63 30.75 -11.38
CA LEU A 184 60.16 32.13 -11.70
C LEU A 184 59.15 32.37 -12.85
N GLY A 185 58.09 33.11 -12.51
CA GLY A 185 57.28 33.94 -13.42
C GLY A 185 55.77 33.64 -13.42
N SER A 186 54.98 34.23 -12.52
CA SER A 186 54.22 35.48 -12.69
C SER A 186 52.85 35.38 -13.42
N ARG A 187 51.81 35.83 -12.70
CA ARG A 187 50.44 36.28 -13.12
C ARG A 187 49.50 35.16 -13.62
N CYS A 188 48.21 35.16 -13.33
CA CYS A 188 47.27 36.25 -13.04
C CYS A 188 46.12 35.76 -12.14
N LEU A 189 45.68 36.62 -11.22
CA LEU A 189 44.42 36.53 -10.48
C LEU A 189 43.26 36.98 -11.39
N GLU A 190 42.08 36.38 -11.20
CA GLU A 190 40.83 37.13 -11.14
C GLU A 190 39.77 36.35 -10.36
N GLU A 191 39.54 36.75 -9.11
CA GLU A 191 38.28 36.58 -8.38
C GLU A 191 37.36 37.76 -8.74
N THR A 192 36.07 37.50 -8.95
CA THR A 192 35.03 38.51 -8.69
C THR A 192 33.87 37.89 -7.94
N LYS A 193 33.79 38.20 -6.64
CA LYS A 193 32.58 38.16 -5.80
C LYS A 193 31.88 39.52 -5.88
N LEU A 194 30.55 39.53 -5.78
CA LEU A 194 29.66 40.49 -5.07
C LEU A 194 28.23 40.25 -5.62
N ALA A 195 27.27 39.66 -4.91
CA ALA A 195 26.65 39.91 -3.61
C ALA A 195 25.70 41.12 -3.56
N HIS A 196 24.48 40.83 -3.07
CA HIS A 196 23.42 41.68 -2.50
C HIS A 196 22.56 42.55 -3.43
N ASN A 197 21.24 42.32 -3.38
CA ASN A 197 20.36 43.34 -2.81
C ASN A 197 19.10 42.74 -2.14
N VAL A 198 18.76 43.33 -1.00
CA VAL A 198 17.61 43.08 -0.11
C VAL A 198 16.64 44.27 -0.24
N ASN A 199 15.43 44.13 0.32
CA ASN A 199 14.34 45.11 0.56
C ASN A 199 13.29 45.24 -0.56
N SER A 200 11.99 45.40 -0.28
CA SER A 200 11.28 45.71 0.97
C SER A 200 9.76 45.56 0.78
N HIS A 201 9.09 45.26 1.90
CA HIS A 201 7.77 45.73 2.38
C HIS A 201 6.83 46.51 1.45
N GLY A 202 5.56 46.06 1.42
CA GLY A 202 4.38 46.85 1.08
C GLY A 202 3.09 46.16 1.54
N MET A 203 2.56 46.57 2.70
CA MET A 203 1.15 46.41 3.11
C MET A 203 0.28 47.39 2.31
N ASP A 204 -0.96 47.03 1.99
CA ASP A 204 -2.17 47.88 2.07
C ASP A 204 -3.40 47.05 1.60
N ILE A 205 -4.40 46.74 2.44
CA ILE A 205 -5.60 47.48 2.90
C ILE A 205 -6.85 46.81 2.30
N ASP A 206 -7.67 46.22 3.19
CA ASP A 206 -9.06 45.83 2.99
C ASP A 206 -9.98 47.06 3.13
N GLU A 207 -10.85 47.30 2.15
CA GLU A 207 -12.18 47.91 2.28
C GLU A 207 -12.96 47.48 1.01
N THR A 208 -14.18 46.94 1.04
CA THR A 208 -15.40 47.66 1.42
C THR A 208 -16.59 46.69 1.48
N SER A 209 -17.42 46.96 2.47
CA SER A 209 -18.81 46.56 2.71
C SER A 209 -19.77 46.63 1.51
N ILE A 210 -20.65 45.63 1.36
CA ILE A 210 -22.04 45.83 0.94
C ILE A 210 -22.95 44.93 1.78
N SER A 211 -23.85 45.57 2.54
CA SER A 211 -25.04 45.00 3.15
C SER A 211 -26.29 45.70 2.60
N MET A 212 -27.44 45.04 2.74
CA MET A 212 -28.82 45.48 2.44
C MET A 212 -29.18 45.33 0.96
N SER A 213 -30.33 44.76 0.58
CA SER A 213 -31.60 44.48 1.27
C SER A 213 -32.40 43.48 0.44
#